data_AF-A0A067DID5-F1
#
_entry.id   AF-A0A067DID5-F1
#
_cell.length_a   1.000
_cell.length_b   1.000
_cell.length_c   1.000
_cell.angle_alpha   90.00
_cell.angle_beta   90.00
_cell.angle_gamma   90.00
#
_symmetry.space_group_name_H-M   'P 1'
#
loop_
_entity.id
_entity.type
_entity.pdbx_description
1 polymer ?
#
loop_
_entity_poly.entity_id
_entity_poly.type
_entity_poly.pdbx_seq_one_letter_code
_entity_poly.pdbx_strand_id
1 'polypeptide(L)'
;MQVGNALTDDYHDYLGLFQFWWSAGLISDDTYKQLKLLCDYESFIHPSCTASVSQSNRLLKRMHVVGHASEKYDPCTEKHSVVYFNQPEVQKALHVIPAVALAKWETCRWHQQHALMIFFIFTALQWGVVNNNWLDSPRIVLDIYHELIHSGLRIWMFSGDTDAVIPVTSARYSIDALNLPTVKPWRAWYDEGQVG
;
A
#
# COMPACT_ATOMS: atom_id res chain seq x y z
N MET A 1 -20.06 -0.83 -3.54
CA MET A 1 -18.65 -1.26 -3.59
C MET A 1 -17.91 -0.65 -2.41
N GLN A 2 -16.95 -1.35 -1.82
CA GLN A 2 -16.10 -0.84 -0.74
C GLN A 2 -14.64 -0.96 -1.15
N VAL A 3 -13.83 0.05 -0.85
CA VAL A 3 -12.44 0.17 -1.28
C VAL A 3 -11.61 0.70 -0.11
N GLY A 4 -10.63 -0.08 0.34
CA GLY A 4 -9.76 0.23 1.47
C GLY A 4 -8.32 0.44 1.04
N ASN A 5 -7.68 1.54 1.46
CA ASN A 5 -6.24 1.80 1.24
C ASN A 5 -5.79 1.53 -0.21
N ALA A 6 -6.58 2.02 -1.18
CA ALA A 6 -6.39 1.67 -2.58
C ALA A 6 -5.60 2.73 -3.36
N LEU A 7 -4.63 2.24 -4.14
CA LEU A 7 -4.00 3.01 -5.22
C LEU A 7 -5.06 3.35 -6.28
N THR A 8 -5.28 4.64 -6.50
CA THR A 8 -6.37 5.20 -7.32
C THR A 8 -5.83 6.11 -8.41
N ASP A 9 -4.82 6.90 -8.09
CA ASP A 9 -4.15 7.81 -9.02
C ASP A 9 -2.72 8.03 -8.53
N ASP A 10 -1.74 7.55 -9.30
CA ASP A 10 -0.34 7.53 -8.91
C ASP A 10 0.15 8.92 -8.47
N TYR A 11 -0.30 9.99 -9.14
CA TYR A 11 0.08 11.37 -8.80
C TYR A 11 -0.47 11.82 -7.44
N HIS A 12 -1.78 11.73 -7.24
CA HIS A 12 -2.44 12.12 -5.98
C HIS A 12 -2.02 11.20 -4.82
N ASP A 13 -1.79 9.92 -5.10
CA ASP A 13 -1.32 8.97 -4.12
C ASP A 13 0.12 9.26 -3.68
N TYR A 14 1.00 9.71 -4.58
CA TYR A 14 2.34 10.21 -4.22
C TYR A 14 2.29 11.49 -3.39
N LEU A 15 1.45 12.46 -3.76
CA LEU A 15 1.26 13.68 -2.97
C LEU A 15 0.80 13.34 -1.55
N GLY A 16 -0.16 12.43 -1.43
CA GLY A 16 -0.64 11.92 -0.15
C GLY A 16 0.45 11.21 0.65
N LEU A 17 1.22 10.34 0.00
CA LEU A 17 2.31 9.59 0.62
C LEU A 17 3.38 10.53 1.21
N PHE A 18 3.87 11.47 0.41
CA PHE A 18 4.92 12.39 0.84
C PHE A 18 4.41 13.32 1.94
N GLN A 19 3.15 13.77 1.85
CA GLN A 19 2.55 14.55 2.94
C GLN A 19 2.43 13.73 4.23
N PHE A 20 2.02 12.46 4.15
CA PHE A 20 1.90 11.60 5.32
C PHE A 20 3.26 11.43 5.99
N TRP A 21 4.29 11.04 5.24
CA TRP A 21 5.63 10.86 5.78
C TRP A 21 6.17 12.14 6.43
N TRP A 22 5.93 13.30 5.80
CA TRP A 22 6.38 14.58 6.35
C TRP A 22 5.62 14.94 7.64
N SER A 23 4.29 14.89 7.62
CA SER A 23 3.45 15.24 8.77
C SER A 23 3.55 14.25 9.94
N ALA A 24 3.88 12.99 9.66
CA ALA A 24 4.19 11.96 10.66
C ALA A 24 5.64 12.00 11.16
N GLY A 25 6.47 12.94 10.69
CA GLY A 25 7.85 13.12 11.14
C GLY A 25 8.83 12.04 10.66
N LEU A 26 8.49 11.30 9.61
CA LEU A 26 9.33 10.24 9.03
C LEU A 26 10.41 10.80 8.09
N ILE A 27 10.18 11.97 7.48
CA ILE A 27 11.11 12.66 6.56
C ILE A 27 11.29 14.14 6.95
N SER A 28 12.41 14.75 6.54
CA SER A 28 12.65 16.18 6.77
C SER A 28 11.95 17.07 5.73
N ASP A 29 11.84 18.37 6.03
CA ASP A 29 11.30 19.38 5.10
C ASP A 29 12.04 19.40 3.75
N ASP A 30 13.37 19.24 3.77
CA ASP A 30 14.18 19.22 2.55
C ASP A 30 13.89 17.95 1.72
N THR A 31 13.79 16.79 2.37
CA THR A 31 13.41 15.54 1.71
C THR A 31 12.00 15.64 1.12
N TYR A 32 11.03 16.21 1.86
CA TYR A 32 9.67 16.42 1.37
C TYR A 32 9.64 17.29 0.11
N LYS A 33 10.37 18.42 0.10
CA LYS A 33 10.49 19.28 -1.09
C LYS A 33 11.13 18.55 -2.28
N GLN A 34 12.18 17.77 -2.04
CA GLN A 34 12.85 17.01 -3.10
C GLN A 34 11.93 15.95 -3.69
N LEU A 35 11.22 15.19 -2.87
CA LEU A 35 10.31 14.14 -3.35
C LEU A 35 9.19 14.71 -4.21
N LYS A 36 8.59 15.85 -3.82
CA LYS A 36 7.56 16.52 -4.62
C LYS A 36 8.05 17.02 -5.99
N LEU A 37 9.34 17.31 -6.14
CA LEU A 37 9.90 17.81 -7.40
C LEU A 37 10.37 16.69 -8.33
N LEU A 38 10.73 15.54 -7.78
CA LEU A 38 11.45 14.50 -8.49
C LEU A 38 10.60 13.26 -8.80
N CYS A 39 9.54 13.01 -8.02
CA CYS A 39 8.83 11.73 -8.06
C CYS A 39 7.30 11.86 -8.21
N ASP A 40 6.73 13.05 -8.43
CA ASP A 40 5.28 13.26 -8.47
C ASP A 40 4.58 12.64 -9.70
N TYR A 41 5.27 12.53 -10.84
CA TYR A 41 4.73 11.92 -12.08
C TYR A 41 5.23 10.49 -12.36
N GLU A 42 5.82 9.85 -11.37
CA GLU A 42 6.32 8.49 -11.50
C GLU A 42 5.18 7.47 -11.37
N SER A 43 5.43 6.23 -11.77
CA SER A 43 4.49 5.16 -11.45
C SER A 43 4.67 4.75 -9.99
N PHE A 44 3.55 4.59 -9.28
CA PHE A 44 3.58 4.14 -7.89
C PHE A 44 4.15 2.74 -7.75
N ILE A 45 3.78 1.87 -8.70
CA ILE A 45 4.27 0.51 -8.81
C ILE A 45 5.70 0.56 -9.34
N HIS A 46 5.95 1.14 -10.52
CA HIS A 46 7.26 1.16 -11.19
C HIS A 46 7.98 2.53 -11.13
N PRO A 47 8.49 3.01 -9.98
CA PRO A 47 9.14 4.31 -9.89
C PRO A 47 10.53 4.29 -10.53
N SER A 48 10.81 5.27 -11.38
CA SER A 48 12.17 5.55 -11.89
C SER A 48 12.94 6.52 -10.98
N CYS A 49 12.28 7.07 -9.95
CA CYS A 49 12.87 8.06 -9.05
C CYS A 49 14.00 7.46 -8.20
N THR A 50 15.24 7.75 -8.57
CA THR A 50 16.45 7.31 -7.83
C THR A 50 16.83 8.22 -6.66
N ALA A 51 16.16 9.37 -6.51
CA ALA A 51 16.54 10.45 -5.61
C ALA A 51 16.53 10.08 -4.10
N SER A 52 15.89 8.97 -3.71
CA SER A 52 15.71 8.61 -2.31
C SER A 52 16.47 7.38 -1.82
N VAL A 53 17.13 6.60 -2.70
CA VAL A 53 17.76 5.34 -2.25
C VAL A 53 18.84 5.59 -1.18
N SER A 54 19.48 6.76 -1.15
CA SER A 54 20.46 7.10 -0.11
C SER A 54 19.86 7.74 1.16
N GLN A 55 18.77 8.51 1.05
CA GLN A 55 18.14 9.21 2.18
C GLN A 55 17.09 8.34 2.89
N SER A 56 16.29 7.59 2.13
CA SER A 56 15.33 6.60 2.63
C SER A 56 16.05 5.52 3.45
N ASN A 57 17.21 5.05 2.99
CA ASN A 57 18.05 4.11 3.74
C ASN A 57 18.53 4.64 5.11
N ARG A 58 18.61 5.98 5.29
CA ARG A 58 18.97 6.60 6.58
C ARG A 58 17.75 6.85 7.47
N LEU A 59 16.63 7.26 6.89
CA LEU A 59 15.39 7.55 7.62
C LEU A 59 14.72 6.27 8.12
N LEU A 60 14.70 5.23 7.30
CA LEU A 60 14.17 3.95 7.70
C LEU A 60 15.07 3.22 8.75
N LYS A 61 16.38 3.54 8.81
CA LYS A 61 17.25 3.15 9.94
C LYS A 61 16.93 3.90 11.23
N ARG A 62 16.40 5.13 11.16
CA ARG A 62 15.93 5.91 12.32
C ARG A 62 14.53 5.53 12.80
N MET A 63 13.70 4.97 11.92
CA MET A 63 12.36 4.46 12.26
C MET A 63 12.41 3.30 13.27
N HIS A 64 13.57 2.66 13.44
CA HIS A 64 13.84 1.67 14.49
C HIS A 64 14.12 2.26 15.89
N VAL A 65 14.19 3.59 16.07
CA VAL A 65 14.77 4.22 17.28
C VAL A 65 13.77 5.05 18.09
N VAL A 66 12.53 5.27 17.62
CA VAL A 66 11.54 6.05 18.40
C VAL A 66 10.22 5.27 18.52
N GLY A 67 10.00 4.72 19.72
CA GLY A 67 8.77 4.03 20.10
C GLY A 67 8.82 2.50 19.94
N HIS A 68 7.81 1.82 20.48
CA HIS A 68 7.58 0.37 20.30
C HIS A 68 7.29 -0.02 18.83
N ALA A 69 7.46 0.90 17.86
CA ALA A 69 7.43 0.62 16.42
C ALA A 69 8.56 -0.32 15.94
N SER A 70 9.54 -0.63 16.80
CA SER A 70 10.56 -1.66 16.58
C SER A 70 10.16 -3.06 17.05
N GLU A 71 9.04 -3.21 17.77
CA GLU A 71 8.42 -4.53 17.88
C GLU A 71 8.09 -4.97 16.48
N LYS A 72 8.62 -6.14 16.10
CA LYS A 72 8.31 -6.78 14.84
C LYS A 72 6.79 -6.92 14.82
N TYR A 73 6.13 -6.05 14.05
CA TYR A 73 4.71 -6.18 13.76
C TYR A 73 4.53 -7.65 13.40
N ASP A 74 3.84 -8.37 14.28
CA ASP A 74 3.44 -9.75 14.05
C ASP A 74 1.99 -9.62 13.57
N PRO A 75 1.76 -9.26 12.29
CA PRO A 75 0.45 -9.48 11.75
C PRO A 75 0.31 -10.98 11.81
N CYS A 76 -0.53 -11.46 12.72
CA CYS A 76 -0.85 -12.87 12.87
C CYS A 76 -1.57 -13.42 11.64
N THR A 77 -1.04 -13.22 10.42
CA THR A 77 -1.69 -13.49 9.16
C THR A 77 -0.70 -14.16 8.22
N GLU A 78 0.38 -13.51 7.76
CA GLU A 78 1.12 -14.07 6.61
C GLU A 78 1.79 -15.42 6.92
N LYS A 79 2.69 -15.48 7.90
CA LYS A 79 3.43 -16.71 8.23
C LYS A 79 2.51 -17.83 8.71
N HIS A 80 1.53 -17.46 9.53
CA HIS A 80 0.53 -18.39 10.04
C HIS A 80 -0.36 -18.93 8.93
N SER A 81 -0.79 -18.07 7.99
CA SER A 81 -1.58 -18.45 6.81
C SER A 81 -0.79 -19.38 5.91
N VAL A 82 0.49 -19.09 5.64
CA VAL A 82 1.34 -19.97 4.84
C VAL A 82 1.42 -21.36 5.46
N VAL A 83 1.58 -21.47 6.78
CA VAL A 83 1.57 -22.78 7.45
C VAL A 83 0.20 -23.44 7.37
N TYR A 84 -0.88 -22.70 7.68
CA TYR A 84 -2.25 -23.22 7.73
C TYR A 84 -2.75 -23.72 6.37
N PHE A 85 -2.65 -22.90 5.32
CA PHE A 85 -3.14 -23.23 3.98
C PHE A 85 -2.34 -24.34 3.28
N ASN A 86 -1.14 -24.67 3.78
CA ASN A 86 -0.34 -25.79 3.28
C ASN A 86 -0.56 -27.10 4.07
N GLN A 87 -1.46 -27.14 5.06
CA GLN A 87 -1.82 -28.40 5.72
C GLN A 87 -2.67 -29.29 4.79
N PRO A 88 -2.39 -30.61 4.70
CA PRO A 88 -3.12 -31.52 3.82
C PRO A 88 -4.63 -31.54 4.06
N GLU A 89 -5.04 -31.45 5.32
CA GLU A 89 -6.44 -31.45 5.75
C GLU A 89 -7.17 -30.19 5.26
N VAL A 90 -6.50 -29.04 5.34
CA VAL A 90 -7.00 -27.74 4.87
C VAL A 90 -7.09 -27.72 3.35
N GLN A 91 -6.06 -28.18 2.64
CA GLN A 91 -6.08 -28.27 1.18
C GLN A 91 -7.18 -29.22 0.67
N LYS A 92 -7.39 -30.34 1.35
CA LYS A 92 -8.48 -31.27 1.05
C LYS A 92 -9.85 -30.62 1.29
N ALA A 93 -10.02 -29.88 2.38
CA ALA A 93 -11.26 -29.17 2.69
C ALA A 93 -11.57 -28.04 1.69
N LEU A 94 -10.54 -27.37 1.16
CA LEU A 94 -10.64 -26.35 0.12
C LEU A 94 -10.71 -26.92 -1.30
N HIS A 95 -10.74 -28.25 -1.45
CA HIS A 95 -10.77 -28.94 -2.74
C HIS A 95 -9.61 -28.58 -3.67
N VAL A 96 -8.41 -28.36 -3.10
CA VAL A 96 -7.19 -28.14 -3.88
C VAL A 96 -6.85 -29.44 -4.62
N ILE A 97 -6.75 -29.35 -5.95
CA ILE A 97 -6.40 -30.49 -6.82
C ILE A 97 -4.87 -30.56 -6.93
N PRO A 98 -4.20 -31.59 -6.38
CA PRO A 98 -2.73 -31.66 -6.36
C PRO A 98 -2.10 -31.70 -7.77
N ALA A 99 -2.83 -32.22 -8.75
CA ALA A 99 -2.37 -32.28 -10.15
C ALA A 99 -2.27 -30.88 -10.82
N VAL A 100 -2.99 -29.89 -10.32
CA VAL A 100 -3.03 -28.52 -10.88
C VAL A 100 -2.29 -27.53 -9.97
N ALA A 101 -2.37 -27.72 -8.65
CA ALA A 101 -1.69 -26.91 -7.65
C ALA A 101 -0.28 -27.46 -7.36
N LEU A 102 0.60 -27.42 -8.38
CA LEU A 102 1.99 -27.93 -8.27
C LEU A 102 2.86 -27.09 -7.32
N ALA A 103 2.48 -25.84 -7.07
CA ALA A 103 3.18 -24.95 -6.16
C ALA A 103 2.55 -24.98 -4.77
N LYS A 104 3.39 -24.84 -3.73
CA LYS A 104 2.91 -24.57 -2.37
C LYS A 104 2.13 -23.26 -2.36
N TRP A 105 1.13 -23.18 -1.48
CA TRP A 105 0.40 -21.94 -1.28
C TRP A 105 1.33 -20.88 -0.69
N GLU A 106 1.27 -19.68 -1.24
CA GLU A 106 1.97 -18.48 -0.78
C GLU A 106 1.01 -17.29 -0.89
N THR A 107 1.17 -16.30 0.01
CA THR A 107 0.26 -15.15 0.12
C THR A 107 0.23 -14.32 -1.15
N CYS A 108 1.41 -14.10 -1.74
CA CYS A 108 1.58 -13.39 -3.00
C CYS A 108 2.62 -14.13 -3.83
N ARG A 109 2.34 -14.33 -5.12
CA ARG A 109 3.30 -14.92 -6.06
C ARG A 109 4.38 -13.91 -6.42
N TRP A 110 5.47 -13.97 -5.67
CA TRP A 110 6.68 -13.21 -5.95
C TRP A 110 7.66 -14.16 -6.63
N HIS A 111 8.04 -13.94 -7.89
CA HIS A 111 9.03 -14.81 -8.55
C HIS A 111 10.36 -14.73 -7.78
N GLN A 112 10.62 -15.76 -6.99
CA GLN A 112 11.77 -15.91 -6.12
C GLN A 112 12.98 -16.30 -6.98
N GLN A 113 13.81 -15.34 -7.35
CA GLN A 113 15.22 -15.64 -7.62
C GLN A 113 16.04 -15.25 -6.38
N HIS A 114 16.24 -16.28 -5.56
CA HIS A 114 17.36 -16.51 -4.65
C HIS A 114 17.24 -15.93 -3.23
N ALA A 115 16.84 -16.84 -2.36
CA ALA A 115 17.24 -16.87 -0.96
C ALA A 115 18.77 -16.93 -0.85
N LEU A 116 19.41 -15.79 -0.60
CA LEU A 116 20.64 -15.71 0.20
C LEU A 116 20.47 -14.57 1.20
N MET A 117 20.33 -14.96 2.46
CA MET A 117 20.30 -14.09 3.63
C MET A 117 21.58 -13.23 3.68
N ILE A 118 21.41 -11.99 4.15
CA ILE A 118 22.45 -11.00 4.54
C ILE A 118 22.95 -10.12 3.38
N PHE A 119 22.13 -9.15 2.95
CA PHE A 119 22.53 -7.76 2.69
C PHE A 119 21.28 -6.94 2.32
N PHE A 120 21.26 -5.64 2.60
CA PHE A 120 20.20 -4.66 2.30
C PHE A 120 19.07 -4.49 3.32
N ILE A 121 19.47 -3.90 4.45
CA ILE A 121 18.63 -2.96 5.18
C ILE A 121 18.21 -1.85 4.20
N PHE A 122 16.95 -1.92 3.74
CA PHE A 122 16.21 -1.01 2.84
C PHE A 122 16.28 -1.17 1.32
N THR A 123 16.22 -2.42 0.84
CA THR A 123 15.50 -2.72 -0.43
C THR A 123 14.37 -3.75 -0.23
N ALA A 124 13.93 -3.94 1.01
CA ALA A 124 13.11 -5.09 1.42
C ALA A 124 11.91 -4.68 2.29
N LEU A 125 11.02 -3.85 1.75
CA LEU A 125 9.60 -3.95 2.04
C LEU A 125 8.92 -4.25 0.70
N GLN A 126 8.53 -5.52 0.50
CA GLN A 126 7.56 -5.92 -0.52
C GLN A 126 7.94 -5.75 -2.01
N TRP A 127 9.17 -6.06 -2.43
CA TRP A 127 9.55 -5.98 -3.86
C TRP A 127 9.64 -7.35 -4.51
N GLY A 128 8.49 -7.97 -4.77
CA GLY A 128 8.40 -9.16 -5.60
C GLY A 128 7.82 -8.86 -6.98
N VAL A 129 7.93 -9.84 -7.88
CA VAL A 129 7.82 -9.71 -9.34
C VAL A 129 6.53 -9.12 -9.94
N VAL A 130 5.47 -8.91 -9.15
CA VAL A 130 4.39 -8.00 -9.57
C VAL A 130 5.00 -6.66 -9.99
N ASN A 131 6.05 -6.21 -9.30
CA ASN A 131 6.65 -4.92 -9.58
C ASN A 131 7.70 -4.85 -10.70
N ASN A 132 7.97 -5.94 -11.44
CA ASN A 132 8.89 -5.86 -12.59
C ASN A 132 8.25 -6.32 -13.91
N ASN A 133 7.17 -7.10 -13.85
CA ASN A 133 6.51 -7.65 -15.04
C ASN A 133 4.99 -7.44 -15.06
N TRP A 134 4.37 -6.91 -13.99
CA TRP A 134 2.95 -6.60 -14.01
C TRP A 134 2.74 -5.29 -14.74
N LEU A 135 2.26 -5.41 -15.98
CA LEU A 135 2.00 -4.29 -16.88
C LEU A 135 0.58 -3.74 -16.73
N ASP A 136 -0.30 -4.44 -16.01
CA ASP A 136 -1.70 -4.08 -15.81
C ASP A 136 -1.87 -3.16 -14.59
N SER A 137 -1.16 -2.04 -14.60
CA SER A 137 -1.21 -1.02 -13.56
C SER A 137 -1.46 0.35 -14.20
N PRO A 138 -2.73 0.66 -14.58
CA PRO A 138 -3.04 1.99 -15.09
C PRO A 138 -2.67 3.05 -14.04
N ARG A 139 -2.07 4.16 -14.47
CA ARG A 139 -1.63 5.24 -13.58
C ARG A 139 -2.77 5.97 -12.88
N ILE A 140 -3.98 5.87 -13.43
CA ILE A 140 -5.16 6.57 -12.99
C ILE A 140 -6.38 5.70 -13.25
N VAL A 141 -7.29 5.63 -12.28
CA VAL A 141 -8.59 4.94 -12.43
C VAL A 141 -9.78 5.84 -12.12
N LEU A 142 -9.58 7.17 -11.98
CA LEU A 142 -10.64 8.13 -11.67
C LEU A 142 -11.80 8.10 -12.69
N ASP A 143 -11.52 7.89 -13.97
CA ASP A 143 -12.55 7.76 -15.01
C ASP A 143 -13.50 6.58 -14.76
N ILE A 144 -12.97 5.47 -14.23
CA ILE A 144 -13.77 4.29 -13.86
C ILE A 144 -14.68 4.65 -12.68
N TYR A 145 -14.19 5.40 -11.70
CA TYR A 145 -15.03 5.89 -10.60
C TYR A 145 -16.18 6.76 -11.12
N HIS A 146 -15.93 7.66 -12.06
CA HIS A 146 -16.98 8.47 -12.69
C HIS A 146 -18.04 7.61 -13.39
N GLU A 147 -17.62 6.62 -14.19
CA GLU A 147 -18.53 5.70 -14.87
C GLU A 147 -19.41 4.93 -13.88
N LEU A 148 -18.79 4.36 -12.83
CA LEU A 148 -19.49 3.59 -11.81
C LEU A 148 -20.48 4.46 -11.03
N ILE A 149 -20.10 5.68 -10.68
CA ILE A 149 -20.99 6.64 -10.00
C ILE A 149 -22.17 7.02 -10.90
N HIS A 150 -21.93 7.29 -12.18
CA HIS A 150 -22.98 7.58 -13.16
C HIS A 150 -23.95 6.42 -13.34
N SER A 151 -23.50 5.17 -13.22
CA SER A 151 -24.36 3.98 -13.24
C SER A 151 -25.23 3.83 -11.97
N GLY A 152 -25.06 4.70 -10.97
CA GLY A 152 -25.78 4.66 -9.70
C GLY A 152 -25.09 3.82 -8.61
N LEU A 153 -23.84 3.40 -8.82
CA LEU A 153 -23.10 2.64 -7.82
C LEU A 153 -22.66 3.55 -6.67
N ARG A 154 -23.01 3.15 -5.44
CA ARG A 154 -22.46 3.77 -4.23
C ARG A 154 -21.13 3.12 -3.87
N ILE A 155 -20.09 3.95 -3.80
CA ILE A 155 -18.73 3.53 -3.50
C ILE A 155 -18.35 4.09 -2.13
N TRP A 156 -17.88 3.22 -1.24
CA TRP A 156 -17.34 3.61 0.06
C TRP A 156 -15.82 3.45 0.01
N MET A 157 -15.12 4.58 0.00
CA MET A 157 -13.66 4.63 0.12
C MET A 157 -13.28 4.86 1.58
N PHE A 158 -12.39 4.04 2.12
CA PHE A 158 -11.88 4.14 3.48
C PHE A 158 -10.37 3.90 3.51
N SER A 159 -9.70 4.41 4.54
CA SER A 159 -8.25 4.26 4.69
C SER A 159 -7.89 4.30 6.17
N GLY A 160 -7.06 3.35 6.61
CA GLY A 160 -6.44 3.42 7.94
C GLY A 160 -5.53 4.65 8.07
N ASP A 161 -5.49 5.26 9.24
CA ASP A 161 -4.68 6.45 9.58
C ASP A 161 -3.21 6.13 9.91
N THR A 162 -2.89 4.85 10.05
CA THR A 162 -1.55 4.32 10.35
C THR A 162 -0.88 3.64 9.16
N ASP A 163 -1.58 3.49 8.02
CA ASP A 163 -0.97 2.95 6.81
C ASP A 163 0.03 3.96 6.23
N ALA A 164 1.28 3.54 6.09
CA ALA A 164 2.35 4.36 5.52
C ALA A 164 2.65 4.00 4.05
N VAL A 165 1.96 3.02 3.46
CA VAL A 165 2.07 2.60 2.06
C VAL A 165 1.03 3.35 1.21
N ILE A 166 -0.26 3.24 1.52
CA ILE A 166 -1.32 4.03 0.89
C ILE A 166 -2.09 4.79 2.00
N PRO A 167 -1.55 5.92 2.48
CA PRO A 167 -2.09 6.61 3.66
C PRO A 167 -3.44 7.26 3.41
N VAL A 168 -4.12 7.62 4.50
CA VAL A 168 -5.39 8.37 4.48
C VAL A 168 -5.30 9.70 3.69
N THR A 169 -4.13 10.34 3.67
CA THR A 169 -3.89 11.54 2.86
C THR A 169 -3.99 11.26 1.36
N SER A 170 -3.52 10.11 0.89
CA SER A 170 -3.64 9.66 -0.51
C SER A 170 -5.10 9.49 -0.90
N ALA A 171 -5.89 8.80 -0.07
CA ALA A 171 -7.33 8.68 -0.27
C ALA A 171 -8.04 10.05 -0.31
N ARG A 172 -7.62 11.01 0.54
CA ARG A 172 -8.20 12.36 0.54
C ARG A 172 -7.89 13.14 -0.74
N TYR A 173 -6.66 13.07 -1.25
CA TYR A 173 -6.31 13.71 -2.52
C TYR A 173 -7.05 13.06 -3.68
N SER A 174 -7.13 11.73 -3.72
CA SER A 174 -7.87 11.00 -4.76
C SER A 174 -9.37 11.33 -4.75
N ILE A 175 -10.00 11.50 -3.58
CA ILE A 175 -11.39 11.95 -3.47
C ILE A 175 -11.59 13.39 -3.94
N ASP A 176 -10.64 14.28 -3.62
CA ASP A 176 -10.66 15.67 -4.09
C ASP A 176 -10.53 15.74 -5.62
N ALA A 177 -9.66 14.90 -6.20
CA ALA A 177 -9.42 14.79 -7.63
C ALA A 177 -10.65 14.31 -8.42
N LEU A 178 -11.55 13.52 -7.81
CA LEU A 178 -12.84 13.16 -8.42
C LEU A 178 -13.75 14.38 -8.64
N ASN A 179 -13.48 15.51 -8.00
CA ASN A 179 -14.19 16.78 -8.18
C ASN A 179 -15.73 16.64 -8.09
N LEU A 180 -16.19 15.83 -7.12
CA LEU A 180 -17.60 15.57 -6.88
C LEU A 180 -18.20 16.60 -5.91
N PRO A 181 -19.49 16.95 -6.07
CA PRO A 181 -20.14 17.88 -5.15
C PRO A 181 -20.24 17.29 -3.74
N THR A 182 -19.78 18.05 -2.75
CA THR A 182 -19.88 17.65 -1.34
C THR A 182 -21.32 17.80 -0.85
N VAL A 183 -22.02 16.67 -0.65
CA VAL A 183 -23.40 16.65 -0.13
C VAL A 183 -23.45 16.88 1.38
N LYS A 184 -22.44 16.42 2.12
CA LYS A 184 -22.31 16.60 3.57
C LYS A 184 -20.85 16.91 3.90
N PRO A 185 -20.57 17.93 4.74
CA PRO A 185 -19.22 18.19 5.20
C PRO A 185 -18.60 16.98 5.91
N TRP A 186 -17.27 16.88 5.81
CA TRP A 186 -16.47 15.93 6.57
C TRP A 186 -16.72 16.10 8.06
N ARG A 187 -16.89 14.97 8.75
CA ARG A 187 -17.10 14.91 10.20
C ARG A 187 -16.54 13.61 10.74
N ALA A 188 -16.16 13.63 12.01
CA ALA A 188 -15.84 12.41 12.74
C ALA A 188 -17.07 11.48 12.72
N TRP A 189 -16.82 10.18 12.62
CA TRP A 189 -17.81 9.15 12.89
C TRP A 189 -17.39 8.38 14.12
N TYR A 190 -18.37 7.78 14.79
CA TYR A 190 -18.17 7.06 16.04
C TYR A 190 -18.81 5.68 15.95
N ASP A 191 -18.11 4.68 16.45
CA ASP A 191 -18.62 3.33 16.67
C ASP A 191 -18.28 2.92 18.10
N GLU A 192 -19.31 2.62 18.90
CA GLU A 192 -19.17 2.30 20.33
C GLU A 192 -18.29 3.26 21.15
N GLY A 193 -18.27 4.54 20.79
CA GLY A 193 -17.47 5.57 21.45
C GLY A 193 -16.01 5.66 20.97
N GLN A 194 -15.60 4.79 20.04
CA GLN A 194 -14.34 4.92 19.31
C GLN A 194 -14.55 5.83 18.10
N VAL A 195 -13.58 6.69 17.84
CA VAL A 195 -13.58 7.57 16.66
C VAL A 195 -12.84 6.88 15.52
N GLY A 196 -13.33 7.09 14.29
CA GLY A 196 -12.58 6.79 13.07
C GLY A 196 -12.66 7.91 12.05
#